data_AF-A0A519KZY3-F1
#
_entry.id   AF-A0A519KZY3-F1
#
_cell.length_a   1.000
_cell.length_b   1.000
_cell.length_c   1.000
_cell.angle_alpha   90.00
_cell.angle_beta   90.00
_cell.angle_gamma   90.00
#
_symmetry.space_group_name_H-M   'P 1'
#
loop_
_entity.id
_entity.type
_entity.pdbx_description
1 polymer ?
#
loop_
_entity_poly.entity_id
_entity_poly.type
_entity_poly.pdbx_seq_one_letter_code
_entity_poly.pdbx_strand_id
1 'polypeptide(L)' 'MHRKQVEQSSLCGCFYCETNFEPARVEEWTDDDDTALCPNCGIDSVIGDASGVAVTDADFIRRMHNYWFER' A
#
# COMPACT_ATOMS: atom_id res chain seq x y z
N MET A 1 11.42 0.06 -8.61
CA MET A 1 10.71 -1.21 -8.89
C MET A 1 9.83 -1.55 -7.70
N HIS A 2 8.86 -0.69 -7.42
CA HIS A 2 7.82 -0.94 -6.41
C HIS A 2 6.57 -1.51 -7.08
N ARG A 3 6.31 -1.13 -8.35
CA ARG A 3 5.19 -1.65 -9.13
C ARG A 3 5.13 -3.17 -9.23
N LYS A 4 6.26 -3.83 -9.53
CA LYS A 4 6.30 -5.29 -9.62
C LYS A 4 5.92 -5.97 -8.31
N GLN A 5 6.26 -5.39 -7.16
CA GLN A 5 5.92 -5.97 -5.86
C GLN A 5 4.41 -5.86 -5.62
N VAL A 6 3.81 -4.71 -5.93
CA VAL A 6 2.36 -4.51 -5.86
C VAL A 6 1.64 -5.47 -6.82
N GLU A 7 2.09 -5.59 -8.07
CA GLU A 7 1.50 -6.49 -9.07
C GLU A 7 1.66 -7.99 -8.73
N GLN A 8 2.75 -8.37 -8.03
CA GLN A 8 2.99 -9.73 -7.56
C GLN A 8 2.29 -10.04 -6.23
N SER A 9 1.74 -9.03 -5.58
CA SER A 9 1.05 -9.20 -4.31
C SER A 9 -0.32 -9.83 -4.51
N SER A 10 -0.75 -10.65 -3.56
CA SER A 10 -2.14 -11.11 -3.52
C SER A 10 -3.03 -10.08 -2.84
N LEU A 11 -2.46 -9.28 -1.93
CA LEU A 11 -3.15 -8.24 -1.22
C LEU A 11 -2.25 -7.02 -1.02
N CYS A 12 -2.85 -5.84 -1.12
CA CYS A 12 -2.22 -4.57 -0.78
C CYS A 12 -2.92 -3.94 0.42
N GLY A 13 -2.15 -3.18 1.21
CA GLY A 13 -2.64 -2.36 2.31
C GLY A 13 -2.20 -0.92 2.12
N CYS A 14 -3.11 0.02 2.32
CA CYS A 14 -2.78 1.43 2.48
C CYS A 14 -2.65 1.75 3.96
N PHE A 15 -1.45 2.14 4.39
CA PHE A 15 -1.22 2.50 5.80
C PHE A 15 -1.59 3.94 6.13
N TYR A 16 -2.13 4.71 5.17
CA TYR A 16 -2.73 6.00 5.45
C TYR A 16 -4.19 5.87 5.91
N CYS A 17 -5.03 5.20 5.10
CA CYS A 17 -6.45 5.01 5.41
C CYS A 17 -6.76 3.66 6.07
N GLU A 18 -5.72 2.87 6.38
CA GLU A 18 -5.81 1.56 7.04
C GLU A 18 -6.72 0.55 6.31
N THR A 19 -6.80 0.64 4.98
CA THR A 19 -7.63 -0.27 4.17
C THR A 19 -6.80 -1.27 3.39
N ASN A 20 -7.34 -2.48 3.22
CA ASN A 20 -6.79 -3.48 2.31
C ASN A 20 -7.60 -3.54 1.01
N PHE A 21 -6.93 -3.90 -0.08
CA PHE A 21 -7.54 -4.06 -1.40
C PHE A 21 -6.69 -4.98 -2.28
N GLU A 22 -7.33 -5.57 -3.29
CA GLU A 22 -6.61 -6.32 -4.32
C GLU A 22 -5.77 -5.37 -5.18
N PRO A 23 -4.52 -5.73 -5.53
CA PRO A 23 -3.66 -4.89 -6.36
C PRO A 23 -4.28 -4.54 -7.72
N ALA A 24 -5.16 -5.39 -8.25
CA ALA A 24 -5.92 -5.11 -9.48
C ALA A 24 -6.83 -3.88 -9.39
N ARG A 25 -7.14 -3.38 -8.19
CA ARG A 25 -7.90 -2.14 -7.98
C ARG A 25 -7.04 -0.88 -8.12
N VAL A 26 -5.72 -0.99 -8.23
CA VAL A 26 -4.83 0.17 -8.44
C VAL A 26 -4.89 0.60 -9.90
N GLU A 27 -5.66 1.65 -10.17
CA GLU A 27 -5.82 2.23 -11.51
C GLU A 27 -4.82 3.37 -11.75
N GLU A 28 -4.43 4.08 -10.69
CA GLU A 28 -3.57 5.25 -10.75
C GLU A 28 -2.19 4.98 -10.13
N TRP A 29 -1.17 5.47 -10.82
CA TRP A 29 0.23 5.34 -10.42
C TRP A 29 0.90 6.71 -10.53
N THR A 30 1.87 6.96 -9.66
CA THR A 30 2.70 8.17 -9.64
C THR A 30 4.18 7.77 -9.72
N ASP A 31 5.05 8.78 -9.79
CA ASP A 31 6.51 8.59 -9.88
C ASP A 31 6.89 7.72 -11.08
N ASP A 32 6.55 8.22 -12.28
CA ASP A 32 6.75 7.54 -13.57
C ASP A 32 6.20 6.11 -13.60
N ASP A 33 4.96 5.95 -13.14
CA ASP A 33 4.24 4.66 -13.08
C ASP A 33 4.90 3.59 -12.17
N ASP A 34 5.78 3.96 -11.22
CA ASP A 34 6.43 3.01 -10.30
C ASP A 34 5.75 2.91 -8.92
N THR A 35 4.99 3.93 -8.50
CA THR A 35 4.37 3.99 -7.17
C THR A 35 2.84 3.95 -7.24
N ALA A 36 2.22 2.96 -6.61
CA ALA A 36 0.77 2.76 -6.60
C ALA A 36 0.06 3.83 -5.74
N LEU A 37 -1.03 4.42 -6.27
CA LEU A 37 -1.94 5.22 -5.47
C LEU A 37 -3.06 4.35 -4.89
N CYS A 38 -3.39 4.57 -3.61
CA CYS A 38 -4.48 3.86 -2.97
C CYS A 38 -5.81 4.17 -3.67
N PRO A 39 -6.57 3.17 -4.14
CA PRO A 39 -7.83 3.40 -4.84
C PRO A 39 -8.95 3.95 -3.93
N ASN A 40 -8.76 3.90 -2.61
CA ASN A 40 -9.75 4.39 -1.65
C ASN A 40 -9.50 5.84 -1.20
N CYS A 41 -8.24 6.31 -1.18
CA CYS A 41 -7.89 7.64 -0.66
C CYS A 41 -6.91 8.45 -1.53
N GLY A 42 -6.40 7.88 -2.62
CA GLY A 42 -5.51 8.54 -3.58
C GLY A 42 -4.06 8.76 -3.11
N ILE A 43 -3.67 8.23 -1.94
CA ILE A 43 -2.33 8.44 -1.38
C ILE A 43 -1.40 7.29 -1.76
N ASP A 44 -0.15 7.64 -2.03
CA ASP A 44 0.98 6.80 -2.41
C ASP A 44 1.59 6.01 -1.23
N SER A 45 0.74 5.54 -0.31
CA SER A 45 1.14 4.80 0.90
C SER A 45 0.69 3.36 0.84
N VAL A 46 0.90 2.73 -0.30
CA VAL A 46 0.49 1.36 -0.62
C VAL A 46 1.65 0.39 -0.41
N ILE A 47 1.38 -0.70 0.30
CA ILE A 47 2.34 -1.77 0.55
C ILE A 47 1.68 -3.09 0.15
N GLY A 48 2.39 -3.91 -0.62
CA GLY A 48 1.96 -5.26 -1.02
C GLY A 48 2.50 -6.36 -0.11
N ASP A 49 1.77 -7.47 0.01
CA ASP A 49 2.21 -8.65 0.78
C ASP A 49 3.44 -9.36 0.19
N ALA A 50 3.70 -9.20 -1.12
CA ALA A 50 4.92 -9.70 -1.77
C ALA A 50 6.20 -9.03 -1.23
N SER A 51 6.08 -7.90 -0.53
CA SER A 51 7.19 -7.26 0.18
C SER A 51 7.60 -8.03 1.45
N GLY A 52 6.91 -9.13 1.79
CA GLY A 52 7.21 -9.96 2.95
C GLY A 52 6.63 -9.41 4.26
N VAL A 53 5.67 -8.51 4.17
CA VAL A 53 5.04 -7.84 5.32
C VAL A 53 3.58 -8.25 5.47
N ALA A 54 3.11 -8.32 6.71
CA ALA A 54 1.74 -8.68 7.02
C ALA A 54 0.81 -7.47 6.79
N VAL A 55 0.43 -7.21 5.54
CA VAL A 55 -0.46 -6.08 5.19
C VAL A 55 -1.84 -6.16 5.84
N THR A 56 -2.26 -7.36 6.30
CA THR A 56 -3.50 -7.58 7.06
C THR A 56 -3.36 -7.40 8.56
N ASP A 57 -2.13 -7.29 9.08
CA ASP A 57 -1.89 -7.06 10.50
C ASP A 57 -2.17 -5.58 10.80
N ALA A 58 -3.34 -5.32 11.41
CA ALA A 58 -3.77 -3.96 11.78
C ALA A 58 -2.78 -3.25 12.70
N ASP A 59 -2.10 -3.97 13.60
CA ASP A 59 -1.09 -3.36 14.47
C ASP A 59 0.17 -2.97 13.68
N PHE A 60 0.56 -3.76 12.68
CA PHE A 60 1.63 -3.38 11.77
C PHE A 60 1.28 -2.14 10.96
N ILE A 61 0.09 -2.12 10.35
CA ILE A 61 -0.39 -1.00 9.55
C ILE A 61 -0.47 0.28 10.38
N ARG A 62 -1.02 0.21 11.59
CA ARG A 62 -1.11 1.37 12.50
C ARG A 62 0.27 1.87 12.95
N ARG A 63 1.25 0.97 13.17
CA ARG A 63 2.63 1.39 13.46
C ARG A 63 3.24 2.15 12.27
N MET A 64 2.97 1.71 11.05
CA MET A 64 3.43 2.40 9.84
C MET A 64 2.76 3.76 9.70
N HIS A 65 1.44 3.85 9.88
CA HIS A 65 0.71 5.12 9.91
C HIS A 65 1.38 6.12 10.87
N ASN A 66 1.56 5.71 12.13
CA ASN A 66 2.07 6.61 13.16
C ASN A 66 3.52 7.04 12.91
N TYR A 67 4.36 6.14 12.38
CA TYR A 67 5.75 6.47 12.07
C TYR A 67 5.88 7.52 10.96
N TRP A 68 5.04 7.43 9.93
CA TRP A 68 5.14 8.27 8.73
C TRP A 68 4.25 9.52 8.77
N PHE A 69 3.10 9.48 9.47
CA PHE A 69 2.08 10.54 9.41
C PHE A 69 1.78 11.24 10.74
N GLU A 70 2.12 10.67 11.90
CA GLU A 70 1.76 11.24 13.23
C GLU A 70 2.97 11.73 14.05
N ARG A 71 3.96 12.40 13.43
CA ARG A 71 5.07 13.01 14.18
C ARG A 71 4.74 14.38 14.77
#